data_AF-A0A315CTY4-F1
#
_entry.id   AF-A0A315CTY4-F1
#
_cell.length_a   1.000
_cell.length_b   1.000
_cell.length_c   1.000
_cell.angle_alpha   90.00
_cell.angle_beta   90.00
_cell.angle_gamma   90.00
#
_symmetry.space_group_name_H-M   'P 1'
#
loop_
_entity.id
_entity.type
_entity.pdbx_description
1 polymer ?
#
loop_
_entity_poly.entity_id
_entity_poly.type
_entity_poly.pdbx_seq_one_letter_code
_entity_poly.pdbx_strand_id
1 'polypeptide(L)'
;MRTNIVIDDKLMADVMASGDFKTKKEAVEEGLRLLKRKKAYAALLAAHGTLFWDDSDEAWAKAREEGQLAETVQEPVATYAVKPAVKARKSQAGAESKLGGKGKSA
;
A
#
# COMPACT_ATOMS: atom_id res chain seq x y z
N MET A 1 13.73 3.48 -33.58
CA MET A 1 13.82 4.06 -34.94
C MET A 1 15.21 3.76 -35.49
N ARG A 2 15.35 3.40 -36.77
CA ARG A 2 16.67 3.21 -37.39
C ARG A 2 17.22 4.58 -37.80
N THR A 3 18.42 4.90 -37.33
CA THR A 3 19.06 6.20 -37.57
C THR A 3 20.53 5.95 -37.88
N ASN A 4 21.09 6.71 -38.83
CA ASN A 4 22.51 6.71 -39.12
C ASN A 4 23.17 7.83 -38.30
N ILE A 5 24.14 7.48 -37.47
CA ILE A 5 24.89 8.41 -36.61
C ILE A 5 26.38 8.09 -36.67
N VAL A 6 27.22 9.12 -36.55
CA VAL A 6 28.68 8.97 -36.45
C VAL A 6 29.04 8.81 -34.98
N ILE A 7 29.80 7.77 -34.65
CA ILE A 7 30.27 7.46 -33.28
C ILE A 7 31.78 7.29 -33.33
N ASP A 8 32.49 7.76 -32.30
CA ASP A 8 33.93 7.51 -32.15
C ASP A 8 34.21 6.00 -31.99
N ASP A 9 35.12 5.48 -32.81
CA ASP A 9 35.49 4.06 -32.83
C ASP A 9 36.15 3.59 -31.53
N LYS A 10 36.96 4.45 -30.90
CA LYS A 10 37.60 4.14 -29.61
C LYS A 10 36.54 4.02 -28.52
N LEU A 11 35.60 4.96 -28.48
CA LEU A 11 34.48 4.91 -27.53
C LEU A 11 33.66 3.64 -27.70
N MET A 12 33.32 3.26 -28.93
CA MET A 12 32.56 2.03 -29.18
C MET A 12 33.37 0.78 -28.80
N ALA A 13 34.68 0.77 -29.05
CA ALA A 13 35.54 -0.34 -28.64
C ALA A 13 35.59 -0.49 -27.12
N ASP A 14 35.75 0.62 -26.39
CA ASP A 14 35.79 0.63 -24.92
C ASP A 14 34.47 0.13 -24.33
N VAL A 15 33.34 0.56 -24.88
CA VAL A 15 32.00 0.12 -24.43
C VAL A 15 31.80 -1.37 -24.69
N MET A 16 32.22 -1.88 -25.85
CA MET A 16 32.13 -3.31 -26.18
C MET A 16 33.10 -4.17 -25.36
N ALA A 17 34.24 -3.62 -24.93
CA ALA A 17 35.21 -4.32 -24.10
C ALA A 17 34.82 -4.36 -22.62
N SER A 18 34.12 -3.32 -22.14
CA SER A 18 33.72 -3.19 -20.73
C SER A 18 32.34 -3.74 -20.43
N GLY A 19 31.44 -3.79 -21.41
CA GLY A 19 30.07 -4.26 -21.25
C GLY A 19 29.80 -5.60 -21.92
N ASP A 20 28.83 -6.35 -21.39
CA ASP A 20 28.38 -7.64 -21.92
C ASP A 20 27.45 -7.47 -23.14
N PHE A 21 27.88 -6.76 -24.17
CA PHE A 21 27.07 -6.49 -25.38
C PHE A 21 27.46 -7.41 -26.53
N LYS A 22 26.48 -8.02 -27.18
CA LYS A 22 26.73 -8.86 -28.37
C LYS A 22 26.83 -8.04 -29.65
N THR A 23 26.18 -6.87 -29.68
CA THR A 23 26.12 -6.02 -30.86
C THR A 23 26.29 -4.55 -30.52
N LYS A 24 26.82 -3.75 -31.47
CA LYS A 24 26.93 -2.29 -31.33
C LYS A 24 25.57 -1.63 -31.09
N LYS A 25 24.49 -2.17 -31.67
CA LYS A 25 23.13 -1.67 -31.46
C LYS A 25 22.71 -1.80 -29.99
N GLU A 26 22.95 -2.96 -29.40
CA GLU A 26 22.59 -3.25 -28.01
C GLU A 26 23.33 -2.32 -27.04
N ALA A 27 24.63 -2.12 -27.25
CA ALA A 27 25.43 -1.16 -26.49
C ALA A 27 24.84 0.27 -26.54
N VAL A 28 24.40 0.72 -27.72
CA VAL A 28 23.79 2.05 -27.89
C VAL A 28 22.43 2.13 -27.20
N GLU A 29 21.58 1.10 -27.31
CA GLU A 29 20.26 1.08 -26.67
C GLU A 29 20.37 1.06 -25.13
N GLU A 30 21.29 0.26 -24.58
CA GLU A 30 21.56 0.23 -23.14
C GLU A 30 22.16 1.54 -22.63
N GLY A 31 23.07 2.16 -23.38
CA GLY A 31 23.59 3.49 -23.07
C GLY A 31 22.48 4.55 -22.98
N LEU A 32 21.52 4.53 -23.93
CA LEU A 32 20.37 5.44 -23.90
C LEU A 32 19.42 5.15 -22.73
N ARG A 33 19.19 3.88 -22.40
CA ARG A 33 18.40 3.48 -21.22
C ARG A 33 19.07 3.96 -19.93
N LEU A 34 20.38 3.85 -19.82
CA LEU A 34 21.15 4.35 -18.68
C LEU A 34 20.99 5.87 -18.52
N LEU A 35 21.10 6.63 -19.62
CA LEU A 35 20.90 8.09 -19.57
C LEU A 35 19.50 8.48 -19.09
N LYS A 36 18.46 7.75 -19.51
CA LYS A 36 17.09 7.96 -19.00
C LYS A 36 17.04 7.73 -17.48
N ARG A 37 17.60 6.62 -17.00
CA ARG A 37 17.64 6.29 -15.56
C ARG A 37 18.44 7.33 -14.76
N LYS A 38 19.58 7.79 -15.28
CA LYS A 38 20.43 8.80 -14.65
C LYS A 38 19.67 10.10 -14.34
N LYS A 39 18.78 10.55 -15.23
CA LYS A 39 17.95 11.73 -14.98
C LYS A 39 16.98 11.52 -13.81
N ALA A 40 16.38 10.33 -13.70
CA ALA A 40 15.51 10.00 -12.56
C ALA A 40 16.30 9.99 -11.24
N TYR A 41 17.49 9.41 -11.24
CA TYR A 41 18.36 9.43 -10.06
C TYR A 41 18.82 10.84 -9.69
N ALA A 42 19.12 11.70 -10.67
CA ALA A 42 19.46 13.09 -10.40
C ALA A 42 18.30 13.86 -9.77
N ALA A 43 17.06 13.61 -10.21
CA ALA A 43 15.87 14.21 -9.61
C ALA A 43 15.65 13.73 -8.17
N LEU A 44 15.85 12.43 -7.90
CA LEU A 44 15.80 11.88 -6.54
C LEU A 44 16.88 12.49 -5.64
N LEU A 45 18.09 12.63 -6.15
CA LEU A 45 19.18 13.27 -5.41
C LEU A 45 18.90 14.76 -5.14
N ALA A 46 18.26 15.47 -6.06
CA ALA A 46 17.85 16.85 -5.84
C ALA A 46 16.72 16.96 -4.79
N ALA A 47 15.83 15.96 -4.71
CA ALA A 47 14.80 15.87 -3.68
C ALA A 47 15.34 15.42 -2.31
N HIS A 48 16.61 15.01 -2.23
CA HIS A 48 17.23 14.59 -0.99
C HIS A 48 17.33 15.79 -0.03
N GLY A 49 16.74 15.65 1.17
CA GLY A 49 16.70 16.70 2.19
C GLY A 49 15.57 17.72 2.03
N THR A 50 14.85 17.74 0.90
CA THR A 50 13.62 18.55 0.75
C THR A 50 12.36 17.78 1.11
N LEU A 51 12.46 16.46 1.19
CA LEU A 51 11.31 15.62 1.50
C LEU A 51 10.99 15.69 2.99
N PHE A 52 9.80 16.19 3.31
CA PHE A 52 9.25 16.16 4.65
C PHE A 52 8.71 14.76 4.95
N TRP A 53 9.30 14.10 5.93
CA TRP A 53 8.83 12.83 6.46
C TRP A 53 8.12 13.09 7.78
N ASP A 54 6.86 12.68 7.89
CA ASP A 54 6.09 12.71 9.14
C ASP A 54 5.93 11.28 9.64
N ASP A 55 6.55 10.99 10.79
CA ASP A 55 6.54 9.66 11.42
C ASP A 55 5.58 9.60 12.62
N SER A 56 4.63 10.54 12.71
CA SER A 56 3.61 10.52 13.75
C SER A 56 2.54 9.46 13.49
N ASP A 57 2.02 8.87 14.57
CA ASP A 57 0.92 7.90 14.49
C ASP A 57 -0.32 8.46 13.77
N GLU A 58 -0.55 9.78 13.87
CA GLU A 58 -1.65 10.47 13.19
C GLU A 58 -1.46 10.51 11.66
N ALA A 59 -0.24 10.78 11.18
CA ALA A 59 0.08 10.74 9.76
C ALA A 59 -0.06 9.32 9.19
N TRP A 60 0.40 8.31 9.93
CA TRP A 60 0.22 6.90 9.58
C TRP A 60 -1.25 6.45 9.61
N ALA A 61 -2.08 6.99 10.50
CA ALA A 61 -3.52 6.72 10.51
C ALA A 61 -4.20 7.28 9.24
N LYS A 62 -3.94 8.54 8.88
CA LYS A 62 -4.48 9.17 7.67
C LYS A 62 -4.07 8.45 6.39
N ALA A 63 -2.79 8.09 6.26
CA ALA A 63 -2.30 7.36 5.08
C ALA A 63 -2.98 5.98 4.92
N ARG A 64 -3.30 5.30 6.03
CA ARG A 64 -4.04 4.03 6.00
C ARG A 64 -5.50 4.22 5.61
N GLU A 65 -6.15 5.28 6.10
CA GLU A 65 -7.52 5.63 5.71
C GLU A 65 -7.59 5.97 4.21
N GLU A 66 -6.65 6.76 3.69
CA GLU A 66 -6.56 7.07 2.26
C GLU A 66 -6.34 5.82 1.39
N GLY A 67 -5.48 4.89 1.85
CA GLY A 67 -5.31 3.59 1.20
C GLY A 67 -6.59 2.75 1.17
N GLN A 68 -7.32 2.69 2.29
CA GLN A 68 -8.61 1.99 2.39
C GLN A 68 -9.68 2.64 1.51
N LEU A 69 -9.70 3.98 1.43
CA LEU A 69 -10.62 4.71 0.55
C LEU A 69 -10.32 4.43 -0.92
N ALA A 70 -9.05 4.38 -1.33
CA ALA A 70 -8.67 4.05 -2.69
C ALA A 70 -9.05 2.61 -3.08
N GLU A 71 -8.97 1.66 -2.13
CA GLU A 71 -9.33 0.26 -2.31
C GLU A 71 -10.87 0.08 -2.37
N THR A 72 -11.61 0.74 -1.48
CA THR A 72 -13.08 0.69 -1.45
C THR A 72 -13.75 1.42 -2.62
N VAL A 73 -13.09 2.42 -3.22
CA VAL A 73 -13.55 3.05 -4.47
C VAL A 73 -13.45 2.09 -5.67
N GLN A 74 -12.58 1.09 -5.61
CA GLN A 74 -12.47 0.04 -6.63
C GLN A 74 -13.48 -1.11 -6.45
N GLU A 75 -14.03 -1.31 -5.25
CA GLU A 75 -15.04 -2.35 -5.02
C GLU A 75 -16.47 -1.80 -5.19
N PRO A 76 -17.35 -2.43 -6.01
CA PRO A 76 -18.74 -2.02 -6.07
C PRO A 76 -19.41 -2.32 -4.73
N VAL A 77 -19.98 -1.29 -4.09
CA VAL A 77 -20.70 -1.38 -2.81
C VAL A 77 -21.72 -2.53 -2.87
N ALA A 78 -21.51 -3.55 -2.04
CA ALA A 78 -22.39 -4.72 -2.00
C ALA A 78 -23.78 -4.33 -1.47
N THR A 79 -24.82 -4.46 -2.30
CA THR A 79 -26.19 -4.01 -2.00
C THR A 79 -27.04 -5.04 -1.27
N TYR A 80 -26.50 -5.81 -0.32
CA TYR A 80 -27.34 -6.76 0.43
C TYR A 80 -27.90 -6.15 1.72
N ALA A 81 -29.23 -6.21 1.86
CA ALA A 81 -29.94 -5.73 3.04
C ALA A 81 -29.82 -6.75 4.19
N VAL A 82 -29.12 -6.37 5.26
CA VAL A 82 -29.05 -7.16 6.50
C VAL A 82 -30.40 -7.05 7.23
N LYS A 83 -31.12 -8.17 7.35
CA LYS A 83 -32.36 -8.25 8.15
C LYS A 83 -32.01 -8.21 9.65
N PRO A 84 -32.65 -7.36 10.46
CA PRO A 84 -32.34 -7.28 11.90
C PRO A 84 -32.79 -8.54 12.63
N ALA A 85 -31.94 -9.05 13.53
CA ALA A 85 -32.25 -10.19 14.38
C ALA A 85 -33.37 -9.84 15.39
N VAL A 86 -34.40 -10.70 15.42
CA VAL A 86 -35.57 -10.58 16.28
C VAL A 86 -35.16 -10.72 17.76
N LYS A 87 -35.60 -9.78 18.60
CA LYS A 87 -35.40 -9.79 20.07
C LYS A 87 -35.93 -11.08 20.70
N ALA A 88 -35.04 -11.87 21.30
CA ALA A 88 -35.43 -13.01 22.13
C ALA A 88 -36.04 -12.54 23.47
N ARG A 89 -37.09 -13.26 23.88
CA ARG A 89 -38.02 -12.98 24.98
C ARG A 89 -37.36 -13.11 26.37
N LYS A 90 -37.83 -12.26 27.28
CA LYS A 90 -37.56 -12.20 28.72
C LYS A 90 -38.07 -13.47 29.43
N SER A 91 -37.27 -14.11 30.28
CA SER A 91 -37.72 -15.10 31.25
C SER A 91 -37.67 -14.53 32.68
N GLN A 92 -38.83 -14.49 33.32
CA GLN A 92 -38.99 -14.38 34.77
C GLN A 92 -38.60 -15.73 35.40
N ALA A 93 -37.86 -15.71 36.51
CA ALA A 93 -38.11 -16.51 37.71
C ALA A 93 -36.91 -16.39 38.67
N GLY A 94 -37.18 -15.93 39.89
CA GLY A 94 -36.17 -15.80 40.94
C GLY A 94 -36.72 -15.07 42.15
N ALA A 95 -37.90 -15.47 42.62
CA ALA A 95 -38.40 -15.09 43.93
C ALA A 95 -38.30 -16.33 44.81
N GLU A 96 -37.37 -16.32 45.77
CA GLU A 96 -37.50 -17.01 47.05
C GLU A 96 -36.30 -16.64 47.93
N SER A 97 -36.47 -15.62 48.77
CA SER A 97 -35.66 -15.48 49.96
C SER A 97 -36.46 -14.84 51.10
N LYS A 98 -36.58 -15.63 52.18
CA LYS A 98 -36.64 -15.27 53.59
C LYS A 98 -37.99 -15.11 54.33
N LEU A 99 -37.99 -15.82 55.47
CA LEU A 99 -38.38 -15.45 56.83
C LEU A 99 -39.80 -15.81 57.32
N GLY A 100 -39.84 -16.56 58.44
CA GLY A 100 -40.92 -16.49 59.41
C GLY A 100 -41.17 -17.78 60.20
N GLY A 101 -40.50 -17.93 61.35
CA GLY A 101 -40.83 -18.97 62.34
C GLY A 101 -41.89 -18.53 63.37
N LYS A 102 -42.24 -19.48 64.25
CA LYS A 102 -43.27 -19.48 65.34
C LYS A 102 -44.71 -19.63 64.82
N GLY A 103 -45.57 -20.53 65.29
CA GLY A 103 -45.62 -21.31 66.54
C GLY A 103 -47.00 -21.09 67.20
N LYS A 104 -47.65 -22.18 67.64
CA LYS A 104 -48.97 -22.28 68.35
C LYS A 104 -50.21 -21.95 67.51
N SER A 105 -51.43 -22.43 67.75
CA SER A 105 -52.08 -23.54 68.49
C SER A 105 -53.58 -23.23 68.33
N ALA A 106 -54.42 -24.18 67.92
CA ALA A 106 -55.85 -24.32 68.27
C ALA A 106 -56.38 -25.59 67.58
#